data_AF-A0A5Y6FPV4-F1
#
_entry.id   AF-A0A5Y6FPV4-F1
#
_cell.length_a   1.000
_cell.length_b   1.000
_cell.length_c   1.000
_cell.angle_alpha   90.00
_cell.angle_beta   90.00
_cell.angle_gamma   90.00
#
_symmetry.space_group_name_H-M   'P 1'
#
loop_
_entity.id
_entity.type
_entity.pdbx_description
1 polymer ?
#
loop_
_entity_poly.entity_id
_entity_poly.type
_entity_poly.pdbx_seq_one_letter_code
_entity_poly.pdbx_strand_id
1 'polypeptide(L)'
;MLEQLSQLFEFLWGGPLFLCVIGIGFYFTVRLKFFQIINLKEIYRNTIGTLAGKNKQNTTGEAASKKSLKSIEVAATVLSGSLGAGTIAGVAAAIAVGGPGAIFWMWIIAVVGMMTKMVEVTLAVKYRSKGENGEY
;
A
#
# COMPACT_ATOMS: atom_id res chain seq x y z
N MET A 1 -35.00 -4.93 -14.33
CA MET A 1 -33.85 -4.08 -14.73
C MET A 1 -32.97 -3.73 -13.54
N LEU A 2 -33.51 -3.10 -12.50
CA LEU A 2 -32.79 -2.73 -11.26
C LEU A 2 -32.32 -3.93 -10.41
N GLU A 3 -33.09 -5.03 -10.35
CA GLU A 3 -32.63 -6.26 -9.67
C GLU A 3 -31.52 -7.00 -10.42
N GLN A 4 -31.50 -6.92 -11.76
CA GLN A 4 -30.43 -7.55 -12.56
C GLN A 4 -29.11 -6.78 -12.38
N LEU A 5 -29.18 -5.47 -12.19
CA LEU A 5 -28.03 -4.63 -11.88
C LEU A 5 -27.49 -4.91 -10.48
N SER A 6 -28.36 -5.07 -9.46
CA SER A 6 -27.89 -5.39 -8.10
C SER A 6 -27.23 -6.76 -8.02
N GLN A 7 -27.79 -7.78 -8.67
CA GLN A 7 -27.18 -9.11 -8.73
C GLN A 7 -25.82 -9.11 -9.45
N LEU A 8 -25.69 -8.35 -10.55
CA LEU A 8 -24.41 -8.19 -11.22
C LEU A 8 -23.39 -7.46 -10.33
N PHE A 9 -23.85 -6.47 -9.57
CA PHE A 9 -23.00 -5.70 -8.66
C PHE A 9 -22.52 -6.55 -7.48
N GLU A 10 -23.40 -7.32 -6.84
CA GLU A 10 -23.02 -8.26 -5.78
C GLU A 10 -22.11 -9.38 -6.28
N PHE A 11 -22.34 -9.87 -7.50
CA PHE A 11 -21.46 -10.86 -8.12
C PHE A 11 -20.07 -10.28 -8.41
N LEU A 12 -20.00 -9.05 -8.92
CA LEU A 12 -18.73 -8.42 -9.25
C LEU A 12 -17.96 -7.97 -7.99
N TRP A 13 -18.63 -7.36 -7.02
CA TRP A 13 -18.04 -6.85 -5.77
C TRP A 13 -17.90 -7.92 -4.67
N GLY A 14 -18.48 -9.09 -4.86
CA GLY A 14 -18.40 -10.21 -3.92
C GLY A 14 -17.16 -11.07 -4.11
N GLY A 15 -17.37 -12.39 -4.12
CA GLY A 15 -16.31 -13.41 -4.14
C GLY A 15 -15.25 -13.27 -5.25
N PRO A 16 -15.59 -12.95 -6.51
CA PRO A 16 -14.62 -12.85 -7.60
C PRO A 16 -13.57 -11.76 -7.41
N LEU A 17 -13.96 -10.55 -7.00
CA LEU A 17 -13.01 -9.46 -6.77
C LEU A 17 -12.07 -9.79 -5.61
N PHE A 18 -12.63 -10.31 -4.51
CA PHE A 18 -11.85 -10.73 -3.36
C PHE A 18 -10.80 -11.80 -3.73
N LEU A 19 -11.21 -12.80 -4.51
CA LEU A 19 -10.31 -13.86 -4.99
C LEU A 19 -9.23 -13.30 -5.93
N CYS A 20 -9.59 -12.39 -6.85
CA CYS A 20 -8.65 -11.73 -7.75
C CYS A 20 -7.59 -10.92 -6.99
N VAL A 21 -8.00 -10.13 -5.99
CA VAL A 21 -7.08 -9.30 -5.19
C VAL A 21 -6.11 -10.17 -4.40
N ILE A 22 -6.59 -11.22 -3.74
CA ILE A 22 -5.74 -12.16 -3.01
C ILE A 22 -4.84 -12.94 -3.97
N GLY A 23 -5.37 -13.41 -5.10
CA GLY A 23 -4.61 -14.16 -6.11
C GLY A 23 -3.48 -13.32 -6.70
N ILE A 24 -3.73 -12.06 -7.02
CA ILE A 24 -2.73 -11.11 -7.52
C ILE A 24 -1.68 -10.81 -6.44
N GLY A 25 -2.10 -10.57 -5.20
CA GLY A 25 -1.17 -10.34 -4.10
C GLY A 25 -0.29 -11.55 -3.81
N PHE A 26 -0.87 -12.76 -3.84
CA PHE A 26 -0.12 -14.01 -3.67
C PHE A 26 0.85 -14.25 -4.84
N TYR A 27 0.40 -14.03 -6.08
CA TYR A 27 1.23 -14.11 -7.28
C TYR A 27 2.45 -13.18 -7.19
N PHE A 28 2.25 -11.91 -6.80
CA PHE A 28 3.35 -10.98 -6.59
C PHE A 28 4.24 -11.38 -5.41
N THR A 29 3.67 -11.87 -4.31
CA THR A 29 4.45 -12.35 -3.16
C THR A 29 5.42 -13.47 -3.54
N VAL A 30 4.96 -14.45 -4.31
CA VAL A 30 5.78 -15.57 -4.80
C VAL A 30 6.80 -15.09 -5.83
N ARG A 31 6.40 -14.24 -6.79
CA ARG A 31 7.30 -13.74 -7.84
C ARG A 31 8.41 -12.84 -7.30
N LEU A 32 8.13 -12.04 -6.28
CA LEU A 32 9.10 -11.19 -5.60
C LEU A 32 9.85 -11.92 -4.48
N LYS A 33 9.77 -13.26 -4.40
CA LYS A 33 10.52 -14.11 -3.46
C LYS A 33 10.40 -13.67 -1.99
N PHE A 34 9.19 -13.31 -1.54
CA PHE A 34 8.99 -12.83 -0.16
C PHE A 34 9.87 -11.62 0.20
N PHE A 35 10.02 -10.66 -0.72
CA PHE A 35 10.70 -9.38 -0.48
C PHE A 35 10.26 -8.71 0.85
N GLN A 36 8.97 -8.83 1.20
CA GLN A 36 8.39 -8.35 2.46
C GLN A 36 9.05 -8.91 3.74
N ILE A 37 9.58 -10.14 3.71
CA ILE A 37 10.20 -10.80 4.89
C ILE A 37 11.73 -10.66 4.85
N ILE A 38 12.33 -10.77 3.66
CA ILE A 38 13.80 -10.74 3.49
C ILE A 38 14.35 -9.31 3.66
N ASN A 39 13.63 -8.31 3.14
CA ASN A 39 14.13 -6.93 3.10
C ASN A 39 13.53 -6.04 4.19
N LEU A 40 12.65 -6.57 5.06
CA LEU A 40 12.06 -5.80 6.16
C LEU A 40 13.13 -5.16 7.07
N LYS A 41 14.23 -5.89 7.30
CA LYS A 41 15.36 -5.42 8.12
C LYS A 41 16.11 -4.26 7.45
N GLU A 42 16.26 -4.30 6.14
CA GLU A 42 16.90 -3.24 5.33
C GLU A 42 16.01 -1.99 5.29
N ILE A 43 14.69 -2.18 5.09
CA ILE A 43 13.69 -1.10 5.07
C ILE A 43 13.63 -0.43 6.43
N TYR A 44 13.50 -1.19 7.52
CA TYR A 44 13.46 -0.65 8.87
C TYR A 44 14.74 0.13 9.21
N ARG A 45 15.91 -0.38 8.81
CA ARG A 45 17.20 0.30 9.00
C ARG A 45 17.32 1.58 8.17
N ASN A 46 16.84 1.60 6.93
CA ASN A 46 16.93 2.77 6.07
C ASN A 46 15.87 3.83 6.43
N THR A 47 14.66 3.40 6.79
CA THR A 47 13.63 4.31 7.31
C THR A 47 14.13 4.91 8.61
N ILE A 48 14.46 4.13 9.65
CA ILE A 48 14.88 4.71 10.94
C ILE A 48 16.26 5.40 10.88
N GLY A 49 17.18 4.91 10.04
CA GLY A 49 18.49 5.55 9.83
C GLY A 49 18.40 6.92 9.15
N THR A 50 17.40 7.13 8.28
CA THR A 50 17.09 8.47 7.72
C THR A 50 16.32 9.35 8.72
N LEU A 51 15.55 8.75 9.64
CA LEU A 51 14.89 9.47 10.75
C LEU A 51 15.87 9.98 11.81
N ALA A 52 16.94 9.22 12.10
CA ALA A 52 17.95 9.55 13.09
C ALA A 52 19.04 10.52 12.58
N GLY A 53 18.91 11.04 11.35
CA GLY A 53 19.83 12.04 10.77
C GLY A 53 21.23 11.52 10.46
N LYS A 54 21.46 10.20 10.43
CA LYS A 54 22.81 9.61 10.33
C LYS A 54 23.26 9.14 8.95
N ASN A 55 22.49 9.40 7.90
CA ASN A 55 22.98 9.14 6.54
C ASN A 55 22.74 10.33 5.61
N LYS A 56 23.79 11.16 5.46
CA LYS A 56 24.12 11.77 4.15
C LYS A 56 24.46 10.62 3.21
N GLN A 57 23.46 9.99 2.60
CA GLN A 57 23.73 9.18 1.42
C GLN A 57 23.20 9.93 0.21
N ASN A 58 24.15 10.39 -0.59
CA ASN A 58 23.98 11.07 -1.86
C ASN A 58 23.04 10.26 -2.76
N THR A 59 21.79 10.70 -2.88
CA THR A 59 20.97 10.35 -4.03
C THR A 59 21.45 11.22 -5.19
N THR A 60 22.53 10.79 -5.83
CA THR A 60 22.88 11.24 -7.18
C THR A 60 21.74 10.84 -8.09
N GLY A 61 20.94 11.84 -8.49
CA GLY A 61 19.84 11.67 -9.43
C GLY A 61 18.81 12.77 -9.23
N GLU A 62 19.06 13.94 -9.83
CA GLU A 62 18.14 15.02 -10.30
C GLU A 62 16.80 15.33 -9.60
N ALA A 63 16.54 14.82 -8.39
CA ALA A 63 15.39 15.16 -7.55
C ALA A 63 15.79 16.12 -6.42
N ALA A 64 17.07 16.52 -6.37
CA ALA A 64 17.59 17.49 -5.39
C ALA A 64 17.16 18.95 -5.66
N SER A 65 16.30 19.21 -6.66
CA SER A 65 16.02 20.58 -7.09
C SER A 65 14.71 21.19 -6.58
N LYS A 66 13.73 20.44 -6.07
CA LYS A 66 12.55 21.08 -5.42
C LYS A 66 12.04 20.24 -4.25
N LYS A 67 12.35 20.73 -3.04
CA LYS A 67 11.68 20.40 -1.77
C LYS A 67 11.89 18.95 -1.29
N SER A 68 13.10 18.64 -0.81
CA SER A 68 13.31 17.48 0.06
C SER A 68 12.54 17.66 1.37
N LEU A 69 11.25 17.28 1.36
CA LEU A 69 10.46 17.14 2.58
C LEU A 69 11.14 16.10 3.47
N LYS A 70 11.11 16.31 4.79
CA LYS A 70 11.66 15.36 5.76
C LYS A 70 10.97 14.01 5.55
N SER A 71 11.68 12.88 5.59
CA SER A 71 11.07 11.55 5.31
C SER A 71 9.83 11.25 6.18
N ILE A 72 9.72 11.86 7.37
CA ILE A 72 8.50 11.81 8.21
C ILE A 72 7.33 12.56 7.59
N GLU A 73 7.55 13.74 7.01
CA GLU A 73 6.48 14.53 6.40
C GLU A 73 5.88 13.78 5.22
N VAL A 74 6.72 13.17 4.38
CA VAL A 74 6.27 12.31 3.27
C VAL A 74 5.49 11.10 3.79
N ALA A 75 6.01 10.42 4.81
CA ALA A 75 5.31 9.29 5.44
C ALA A 75 3.96 9.72 6.05
N ALA A 76 3.91 10.86 6.74
CA ALA A 76 2.71 11.39 7.36
C ALA A 76 1.64 11.75 6.31
N THR A 77 2.03 12.33 5.17
CA THR A 77 1.11 12.62 4.06
C THR A 77 0.53 11.35 3.44
N VAL A 78 1.33 10.30 3.26
CA VAL A 78 0.83 9.03 2.70
C VAL A 78 -0.08 8.31 3.71
N LEU A 79 0.26 8.35 5.00
CA LEU A 79 -0.54 7.76 6.07
C LEU A 79 -1.87 8.50 6.26
N SER A 80 -1.90 9.83 6.18
CA SER A 80 -3.15 10.59 6.30
C SER A 80 -4.13 10.29 5.17
N GLY A 81 -3.64 9.97 3.97
CA GLY A 81 -4.49 9.54 2.86
C GLY A 81 -5.10 8.14 3.03
N SER A 82 -4.51 7.31 3.88
CA SER A 82 -4.94 5.91 4.07
C SER A 82 -5.72 5.68 5.38
N LEU A 83 -5.55 6.55 6.37
CA LEU A 83 -6.19 6.45 7.68
C LEU A 83 -7.36 7.43 7.76
N GLY A 84 -8.58 6.93 8.02
CA GLY A 84 -9.77 7.75 8.18
C GLY A 84 -10.82 7.10 9.06
N ALA A 85 -11.90 7.85 9.38
CA ALA A 85 -13.01 7.36 10.19
C ALA A 85 -13.65 6.09 9.58
N GLY A 86 -13.70 6.01 8.24
CA GLY A 86 -14.21 4.85 7.52
C GLY A 86 -13.38 3.57 7.76
N THR A 87 -12.06 3.67 7.85
CA THR A 87 -11.19 2.52 8.14
C THR A 87 -11.46 1.99 9.55
N ILE A 88 -11.64 2.87 10.53
CA ILE A 88 -11.92 2.50 11.92
C ILE A 88 -13.31 1.86 12.04
N ALA A 89 -14.33 2.47 11.43
CA ALA A 89 -15.68 1.92 11.41
C ALA A 89 -15.74 0.57 10.68
N GLY A 90 -14.98 0.40 9.59
CA GLY A 90 -14.87 -0.87 8.86
C GLY A 90 -14.23 -1.98 9.70
N VAL A 91 -13.15 -1.67 10.44
CA VAL A 91 -12.53 -2.63 11.37
C VAL A 91 -13.51 -2.99 12.50
N ALA A 92 -14.21 -2.00 13.08
CA ALA A 92 -15.19 -2.24 14.13
C ALA A 92 -16.36 -3.12 13.63
N ALA A 93 -16.87 -2.87 12.43
CA ALA A 93 -17.91 -3.70 11.80
C ALA A 93 -17.40 -5.12 11.50
N ALA A 94 -16.17 -5.26 11.01
CA ALA A 94 -15.56 -6.57 10.74
C ALA A 94 -15.41 -7.41 12.02
N ILE A 95 -15.02 -6.79 13.14
CA ILE A 95 -14.94 -7.47 14.44
C ILE A 95 -16.33 -7.78 14.98
N ALA A 96 -17.29 -6.86 14.85
CA ALA A 96 -18.67 -7.07 15.30
C ALA A 96 -19.36 -8.23 14.57
N VAL A 97 -19.14 -8.36 13.26
CA VAL A 97 -19.75 -9.41 12.41
C VAL A 97 -18.95 -10.71 12.42
N GLY A 98 -17.62 -10.63 12.34
CA GLY A 98 -16.73 -11.79 12.22
C GLY A 98 -16.15 -12.31 13.54
N GLY A 99 -16.42 -11.62 14.65
CA GLY A 99 -15.83 -11.93 15.96
C GLY A 99 -14.34 -11.56 16.06
N PRO A 100 -13.69 -11.87 17.20
CA PRO A 100 -12.30 -11.50 17.44
C PRO A 100 -11.30 -12.18 16.48
N GLY A 101 -11.68 -13.30 15.85
CA GLY A 101 -10.88 -14.00 14.86
C GLY A 101 -10.65 -13.22 13.56
N ALA A 102 -11.46 -12.19 13.28
CA ALA A 102 -11.31 -11.35 12.09
C ALA A 102 -9.94 -10.64 12.04
N ILE A 103 -9.36 -10.30 13.20
CA ILE A 103 -8.08 -9.59 13.30
C ILE A 103 -6.94 -10.44 12.71
N PHE A 104 -6.94 -11.75 12.96
CA PHE A 104 -5.95 -12.67 12.41
C PHE A 104 -5.97 -12.67 10.89
N TRP A 105 -7.18 -12.73 10.29
CA TRP A 105 -7.35 -12.66 8.84
C TRP A 105 -6.99 -11.29 8.27
N MET A 106 -7.26 -10.20 8.99
CA MET A 106 -6.83 -8.86 8.59
C MET A 106 -5.31 -8.76 8.49
N TRP A 107 -4.54 -9.36 9.41
CA TRP A 107 -3.08 -9.36 9.32
C TRP A 107 -2.57 -10.15 8.12
N ILE A 108 -3.14 -11.33 7.84
CA ILE A 108 -2.76 -12.14 6.67
C ILE A 108 -3.00 -11.34 5.38
N ILE A 109 -4.19 -10.75 5.24
CA ILE A 109 -4.55 -9.97 4.05
C ILE A 109 -3.69 -8.69 3.96
N ALA A 110 -3.35 -8.06 5.09
CA ALA A 110 -2.46 -6.90 5.11
C ALA A 110 -1.05 -7.23 4.59
N VAL A 111 -0.50 -8.38 4.97
CA VAL A 111 0.80 -8.86 4.44
C VAL A 111 0.72 -9.04 2.93
N VAL A 112 -0.31 -9.74 2.44
CA VAL A 112 -0.52 -9.95 1.00
C VAL A 112 -0.72 -8.63 0.25
N GLY A 113 -1.48 -7.69 0.83
CA GLY A 113 -1.76 -6.38 0.24
C GLY A 113 -0.55 -5.44 0.18
N MET A 114 0.41 -5.58 1.11
CA MET A 114 1.61 -4.76 1.13
C MET A 114 2.44 -4.93 -0.15
N MET A 115 2.56 -6.15 -0.66
CA MET A 115 3.29 -6.44 -1.90
C MET A 115 2.61 -5.80 -3.12
N THR A 116 1.29 -5.90 -3.21
CA THR A 116 0.53 -5.26 -4.30
C THR A 116 0.71 -3.75 -4.25
N LYS A 117 0.63 -3.14 -3.06
CA LYS A 117 0.87 -1.70 -2.89
C LYS A 117 2.29 -1.28 -3.27
N MET A 118 3.29 -2.08 -2.94
CA MET A 118 4.67 -1.81 -3.34
C MET A 118 4.83 -1.81 -4.87
N VAL A 119 4.25 -2.79 -5.55
CA VAL A 119 4.28 -2.87 -7.02
C VAL A 119 3.57 -1.68 -7.64
N GLU A 120 2.40 -1.31 -7.11
CA GLU A 120 1.61 -0.14 -7.55
C GLU A 120 2.42 1.16 -7.44
N VAL A 121 3.04 1.42 -6.28
CA VAL A 121 3.86 2.62 -6.06
C VAL A 121 5.11 2.61 -6.96
N THR A 122 5.74 1.45 -7.15
CA THR A 122 6.93 1.33 -8.01
C THR A 122 6.57 1.59 -9.48
N LEU A 123 5.43 1.07 -9.95
CA LEU A 123 4.91 1.38 -11.28
C LEU A 123 4.57 2.86 -11.42
N ALA A 124 3.90 3.44 -10.42
CA ALA A 124 3.54 4.85 -10.43
C ALA A 124 4.77 5.76 -10.54
N VAL A 125 5.87 5.43 -9.84
CA VAL A 125 7.13 6.17 -9.96
C VAL A 125 7.80 5.95 -11.32
N LYS A 126 7.79 4.71 -11.84
CA LYS A 126 8.40 4.38 -13.14
C LYS A 126 7.70 5.05 -14.32
N TYR A 127 6.37 5.10 -14.29
CA TYR A 127 5.54 5.68 -15.34
C TYR A 127 5.17 7.14 -15.09
N ARG A 128 5.73 7.77 -14.04
CA ARG A 128 5.58 9.21 -13.82
C ARG A 128 6.30 9.96 -14.95
N SER A 129 5.56 10.31 -15.99
CA SER A 129 6.07 11.16 -17.05
C SER A 129 6.04 12.62 -16.60
N LYS A 130 7.11 13.37 -16.88
CA LYS A 130 7.12 14.82 -16.69
C LYS A 130 6.25 15.45 -17.77
N GLY A 131 5.26 16.25 -17.37
CA GLY A 131 4.57 17.14 -18.30
C GLY A 131 5.50 18.25 -18.79
N GLU A 132 5.24 18.79 -19.98
CA GLU A 132 6.01 19.87 -20.62
C GLU A 132 6.17 21.14 -19.75
N ASN A 133 5.34 21.32 -18.72
CA ASN A 133 5.35 22.49 -17.84
C ASN A 133 6.10 22.30 -16.50
N GLY A 134 6.84 21.20 -16.32
CA GLY A 134 7.68 21.02 -15.13
C GLY A 134 6.93 20.83 -13.80
N GLU A 135 5.64 20.52 -13.85
CA GLU A 135 4.86 20.10 -12.69
C GLU A 135 4.82 18.56 -12.60
N TYR A 136 4.92 18.08 -11.35
CA TYR A 136 5.01 16.66 -11.00
C TYR A 136 3.65 16.09 -10.64
#